data_AF-A0A526YPE6-F1
#
_entry.id   AF-A0A526YPE6-F1
#
_cell.length_a   1.000
_cell.length_b   1.000
_cell.length_c   1.000
_cell.angle_alpha   90.00
_cell.angle_beta   90.00
_cell.angle_gamma   90.00
#
_symmetry.space_group_name_H-M   'P 1'
#
loop_
_entity.id
_entity.type
_entity.pdbx_description
1 polymer ?
#
loop_
_entity_poly.entity_id
_entity_poly.type
_entity_poly.pdbx_seq_one_letter_code
_entity_poly.pdbx_strand_id
1 'polypeptide(L)'
;AYNFLQSVQLLADASISFTDNCVVGIEAREDNIKAALDRSLMLVTALAPTIGYDNAAKIAKTAHKNGTTLREEALATGLVSEADYDRLVRPEEMTHPG
;
A
#
# COMPACT_ATOMS: atom_id res chain seq x y z
N ALA A 1 12.74 42.34 13.34
CA ALA A 1 14.02 41.60 13.30
C ALA A 1 14.00 40.36 14.19
N TYR A 2 13.65 40.48 15.48
CA TYR A 2 13.68 39.38 16.46
C TYR A 2 12.95 38.10 16.02
N ASN A 3 11.64 38.15 15.73
CA ASN A 3 10.86 36.96 15.36
C ASN A 3 11.42 36.25 14.11
N PHE A 4 11.88 37.01 13.12
CA PHE A 4 12.42 36.43 11.89
C PHE A 4 13.71 35.64 12.16
N LEU A 5 14.66 36.25 12.88
CA LEU A 5 15.93 35.58 13.21
C LEU A 5 15.72 34.40 14.16
N GLN A 6 14.78 34.51 15.11
CA GLN A 6 14.43 33.41 15.99
C GLN A 6 13.80 32.24 15.22
N SER A 7 12.88 32.50 14.29
CA SER A 7 12.30 31.45 13.45
C SER A 7 13.36 30.75 12.60
N VAL A 8 14.29 31.50 12.00
CA VAL A 8 15.39 30.93 11.21
C VAL A 8 16.26 30.01 12.08
N GLN A 9 16.66 30.49 13.26
CA GLN A 9 17.48 29.69 14.18
C GLN A 9 16.78 28.40 14.59
N LEU A 10 15.52 28.48 15.01
CA LEU A 10 14.75 27.33 15.46
C LEU A 10 14.55 26.30 14.34
N LEU A 11 14.25 26.74 13.12
CA LEU A 11 14.10 25.83 11.98
C LEU A 11 15.42 25.16 11.62
N ALA A 12 16.52 25.92 11.59
CA ALA A 12 17.84 25.36 11.29
C ALA A 12 18.25 24.31 12.32
N ASP A 13 18.17 24.65 13.61
CA ASP A 13 18.56 23.75 14.69
C ASP A 13 17.67 22.51 14.74
N ALA A 14 16.35 22.69 14.59
CA ALA A 14 15.41 21.58 14.61
C ALA A 14 15.59 20.66 13.40
N SER A 15 15.83 21.20 12.20
CA SER A 15 16.07 20.38 11.00
C SER A 15 17.34 19.55 11.14
N ILE A 16 18.45 20.13 11.61
CA ILE A 16 19.70 19.39 11.84
C ILE A 16 19.48 18.31 12.90
N SER A 17 18.90 18.68 14.04
CA SER A 17 18.63 17.73 15.13
C SER A 17 17.70 16.59 14.69
N PHE A 18 16.67 16.88 13.89
CA PHE A 18 15.74 15.87 13.38
C PHE A 18 16.42 14.94 12.37
N THR A 19 17.28 15.46 11.50
CA THR A 19 18.05 14.63 10.59
C THR A 19 18.96 13.68 11.35
N ASP A 20 19.79 14.20 12.25
CA ASP A 20 20.84 13.43 12.91
C ASP A 20 20.30 12.42 13.93
N ASN A 21 19.21 12.75 14.63
CA ASN A 21 18.68 11.93 15.73
C ASN A 21 17.42 11.13 15.37
N CYS A 22 16.88 11.29 14.16
CA CYS A 22 15.71 10.55 13.71
C CYS A 22 15.90 10.03 12.28
N VAL A 23 16.03 10.93 11.29
CA VAL A 23 15.92 10.56 9.87
C VAL A 23 17.00 9.57 9.44
N VAL A 24 18.26 9.80 9.79
CA VAL A 24 19.38 8.94 9.34
C VAL A 24 19.32 7.51 9.90
N GLY A 25 18.52 7.28 10.95
CA GLY A 25 18.30 5.97 11.56
C GLY A 25 16.94 5.34 11.25
N ILE A 26 16.15 5.91 10.33
CA ILE A 26 14.87 5.32 9.94
C ILE A 26 15.12 4.02 9.18
N GLU A 27 14.64 2.92 9.76
CA GLU A 27 14.65 1.59 9.14
C GLU A 27 13.22 1.11 8.88
N ALA A 28 13.03 0.45 7.72
CA ALA A 28 11.73 -0.08 7.35
C ALA A 28 11.40 -1.34 8.16
N ARG A 29 10.18 -1.41 8.68
CA ARG A 29 9.63 -2.66 9.23
C ARG A 29 9.03 -3.50 8.12
N GLU A 30 9.90 -4.10 7.30
CA GLU A 30 9.51 -4.78 6.06
C GLU A 30 8.44 -5.86 6.27
N ASP A 31 8.57 -6.67 7.32
CA ASP A 31 7.58 -7.72 7.64
C ASP A 31 6.18 -7.15 7.88
N ASN A 32 6.09 -6.02 8.59
CA ASN A 32 4.82 -5.34 8.84
C ASN A 32 4.24 -4.74 7.57
N ILE A 33 5.08 -4.14 6.72
CA ILE A 33 4.67 -3.54 5.45
C ILE A 33 4.15 -4.64 4.52
N LYS A 34 4.89 -5.74 4.37
CA LYS A 34 4.50 -6.90 3.57
C LYS A 34 3.19 -7.51 4.05
N ALA A 35 3.05 -7.75 5.36
CA ALA A 35 1.82 -8.31 5.91
C ALA A 35 0.60 -7.37 5.76
N ALA A 36 0.81 -6.05 5.72
CA ALA A 36 -0.26 -5.10 5.42
C ALA A 36 -0.63 -5.11 3.93
N LEU A 37 0.38 -5.17 3.05
CA LEU A 37 0.20 -5.27 1.60
C LEU A 37 -0.58 -6.52 1.21
N ASP A 38 -0.19 -7.68 1.72
CA ASP A 38 -0.81 -8.98 1.40
C ASP A 38 -2.27 -9.08 1.89
N ARG A 39 -2.65 -8.29 2.91
CA ARG A 39 -4.03 -8.19 3.43
C ARG A 39 -4.82 -7.04 2.84
N SER A 40 -4.20 -6.19 2.01
CA SER A 40 -4.85 -5.00 1.47
C SER A 40 -5.92 -5.37 0.45
N LEU A 41 -7.10 -4.75 0.59
CA LEU A 41 -8.19 -4.89 -0.38
C LEU A 41 -8.04 -3.95 -1.58
N MET A 42 -7.04 -3.07 -1.56
CA MET A 42 -6.84 -2.05 -2.60
C MET A 42 -6.27 -2.62 -3.90
N LEU A 43 -5.61 -3.78 -3.84
CA LEU A 43 -5.01 -4.44 -5.02
C LEU A 43 -6.07 -5.00 -5.98
N VAL A 44 -7.35 -5.01 -5.58
CA VAL A 44 -8.46 -5.56 -6.37
C VAL A 44 -8.66 -4.85 -7.71
N THR A 45 -8.22 -3.59 -7.83
CA THR A 45 -8.32 -2.81 -9.07
C THR A 45 -7.49 -3.42 -10.20
N ALA A 46 -6.43 -4.16 -9.89
CA ALA A 46 -5.64 -4.91 -10.87
C ALA A 46 -6.44 -6.02 -11.56
N LEU A 47 -7.50 -6.53 -10.91
CA LEU A 47 -8.37 -7.55 -11.48
C LEU A 47 -9.45 -6.96 -12.39
N ALA A 48 -9.82 -5.69 -12.20
CA ALA A 48 -10.94 -5.06 -12.90
C ALA A 48 -10.86 -5.13 -14.45
N PRO A 49 -9.70 -4.99 -15.10
CA PRO A 49 -9.58 -5.16 -16.56
C PRO A 49 -9.91 -6.58 -17.05
N THR A 50 -9.69 -7.60 -16.23
CA THR A 50 -9.87 -9.01 -16.61
C THR A 50 -11.26 -9.53 -16.24
N ILE A 51 -11.76 -9.21 -15.05
CA ILE A 51 -13.04 -9.74 -14.55
C ILE A 51 -14.17 -8.71 -14.51
N GLY A 52 -13.90 -7.46 -14.86
CA GLY A 52 -14.86 -6.36 -14.79
C GLY A 52 -14.96 -5.73 -13.38
N TYR A 53 -15.36 -4.46 -13.34
CA TYR A 53 -15.43 -3.67 -12.11
C TYR A 53 -16.37 -4.27 -11.06
N ASP A 54 -17.56 -4.73 -11.46
CA ASP A 54 -18.56 -5.26 -10.52
C ASP A 54 -18.07 -6.53 -9.81
N ASN A 55 -17.40 -7.43 -10.54
CA ASN A 55 -16.84 -8.65 -9.96
C ASN A 55 -15.66 -8.33 -9.02
N ALA A 56 -14.78 -7.43 -9.44
CA ALA A 56 -13.69 -6.95 -8.58
C ALA A 56 -14.23 -6.32 -7.28
N ALA A 57 -15.23 -5.44 -7.37
CA ALA A 57 -15.86 -4.82 -6.20
C ALA A 57 -16.55 -5.85 -5.29
N LYS A 58 -17.18 -6.89 -5.87
CA LYS A 58 -17.80 -7.98 -5.11
C LYS A 58 -16.76 -8.80 -4.33
N ILE A 59 -15.62 -9.13 -4.94
CA ILE A 59 -14.50 -9.82 -4.28
C ILE A 59 -14.01 -9.01 -3.08
N ALA A 60 -13.70 -7.72 -3.27
CA ALA A 60 -13.22 -6.87 -2.17
C ALA A 60 -14.22 -6.76 -1.02
N LYS A 61 -15.51 -6.57 -1.32
CA LYS A 61 -16.57 -6.52 -0.28
C LYS A 61 -16.70 -7.85 0.48
N THR A 62 -16.50 -8.96 -0.21
CA THR A 62 -16.62 -10.30 0.39
C THR A 62 -15.42 -10.59 1.28
N ALA A 63 -14.21 -10.29 0.80
CA ALA A 63 -12.98 -10.36 1.59
C ALA A 63 -13.06 -9.51 2.87
N HIS A 64 -13.57 -8.29 2.75
CA HIS A 64 -13.79 -7.42 3.92
C HIS A 64 -14.77 -8.01 4.92
N LYS A 65 -15.90 -8.55 4.43
CA LYS A 65 -16.94 -9.14 5.29
C LYS A 65 -16.46 -10.40 6.00
N ASN A 66 -15.68 -11.24 5.31
CA ASN A 66 -15.23 -12.54 5.81
C ASN A 66 -13.93 -12.45 6.61
N GLY A 67 -13.19 -11.33 6.53
CA GLY A 67 -11.86 -11.19 7.12
C GLY A 67 -10.80 -12.04 6.40
N THR A 68 -11.04 -12.39 5.14
CA THR A 68 -10.18 -13.18 4.27
C THR A 68 -9.37 -12.27 3.34
N THR A 69 -8.38 -12.83 2.66
CA THR A 69 -7.55 -12.12 1.69
C THR A 69 -8.27 -11.96 0.35
N LEU A 70 -7.83 -10.99 -0.45
CA LEU A 70 -8.28 -10.86 -1.84
C LEU A 70 -7.99 -12.12 -2.66
N ARG A 71 -6.85 -12.77 -2.42
CA ARG A 71 -6.42 -13.95 -3.16
C ARG A 71 -7.37 -15.12 -2.93
N GLU A 72 -7.68 -15.40 -1.66
CA GLU A 72 -8.63 -16.46 -1.29
C GLU A 72 -10.00 -16.26 -1.95
N GLU A 73 -10.57 -15.05 -1.84
CA GLU A 73 -11.89 -14.77 -2.42
C GLU A 73 -11.87 -14.75 -3.95
N ALA A 74 -10.82 -14.21 -4.58
CA ALA A 74 -10.68 -14.19 -6.03
C ALA A 74 -10.63 -15.62 -6.61
N LEU A 75 -9.82 -16.50 -6.02
CA LEU A 75 -9.73 -17.90 -6.44
C LEU A 75 -11.04 -18.67 -6.15
N ALA A 76 -11.71 -18.38 -5.03
CA ALA A 76 -13.00 -18.98 -4.69
C ALA A 76 -14.11 -18.63 -5.70
N THR A 77 -14.02 -17.49 -6.40
CA THR A 77 -14.99 -17.15 -7.45
C THR A 77 -14.85 -18.01 -8.71
N GLY A 78 -13.70 -18.65 -8.93
CA GLY A 78 -13.37 -19.34 -10.17
C GLY A 78 -13.20 -18.43 -11.40
N LEU A 79 -13.27 -17.10 -11.22
CA LEU A 79 -13.11 -16.13 -12.31
C LEU A 79 -11.63 -15.89 -12.68
N VAL A 80 -10.71 -16.24 -11.78
CA VAL A 80 -9.26 -16.04 -11.94
C VAL A 80 -8.55 -17.28 -11.44
N SER A 81 -7.59 -17.78 -12.21
CA SER A 81 -6.71 -18.88 -11.78
C SER A 81 -5.61 -18.37 -10.84
N GLU A 82 -4.94 -19.26 -10.13
CA GLU A 82 -3.80 -18.88 -9.29
C GLU A 82 -2.68 -18.20 -10.10
N ALA A 83 -2.35 -18.77 -11.27
CA ALA A 83 -1.36 -18.20 -12.17
C ALA A 83 -1.78 -16.83 -12.73
N ASP A 84 -3.06 -16.63 -13.01
CA ASP A 84 -3.56 -15.32 -13.44
C ASP A 84 -3.53 -14.30 -12.31
N TYR A 85 -3.87 -14.70 -11.09
CA TYR A 85 -3.83 -13.80 -9.94
C TYR A 85 -2.41 -13.28 -9.72
N ASP A 86 -1.42 -14.17 -9.70
CA ASP A 86 -0.01 -13.78 -9.49
C ASP A 86 0.55 -12.94 -10.65
N ARG A 87 0.04 -13.16 -11.87
CA ARG A 87 0.43 -12.37 -13.05
C ARG A 87 -0.21 -10.98 -13.05
N LEU A 88 -1.46 -10.86 -12.62
CA LEU A 88 -2.24 -9.62 -12.67
C LEU A 88 -2.02 -8.74 -11.44
N VAL A 89 -1.97 -9.34 -10.26
CA VAL A 89 -1.87 -8.63 -8.98
C VAL A 89 -0.41 -8.46 -8.60
N ARG A 90 0.27 -7.51 -9.25
CA ARG A 90 1.67 -7.17 -9.04
C ARG A 90 1.81 -5.76 -8.45
N PRO A 91 1.91 -5.60 -7.12
CA PRO A 91 1.96 -4.29 -6.47
C PRO A 91 3.05 -3.36 -7.01
N GLU A 92 4.19 -3.91 -7.42
CA GLU A 92 5.31 -3.18 -8.02
C GLU A 92 4.93 -2.47 -9.32
N GLU A 93 4.03 -3.06 -10.12
CA GLU A 93 3.51 -2.48 -11.37
C GLU A 93 2.39 -1.46 -11.13
N MET A 94 1.90 -1.32 -9.89
CA MET A 94 0.81 -0.41 -9.51
C MET A 94 1.30 0.91 -8.91
N THR A 95 2.61 1.15 -8.93
CA THR A 95 3.25 2.34 -8.34
C THR A 95 3.51 3.46 -9.37
N HIS A 96 3.17 3.24 -10.63
CA HIS A 96 3.39 4.14 -11.75
C HIS A 96 2.20 4.11 -12.72
N PRO A 97 2.08 5.07 -13.65
CA PRO A 97 1.04 5.04 -14.68
C PRO A 97 1.14 3.75 -15.51
N GLY A 98 0.01 3.05 -15.66
CA GLY A 98 -0.15 1.90 -16.56
C GLY A 98 -0.42 2.28 -18.00
#